data_AF-A0A930X3B8-F1
#
_entry.id   AF-A0A930X3B8-F1
#
_cell.length_a   1.000
_cell.length_b   1.000
_cell.length_c   1.000
_cell.angle_alpha   90.00
_cell.angle_beta   90.00
_cell.angle_gamma   90.00
#
_symmetry.space_group_name_H-M   'P 1'
#
loop_
_entity.id
_entity.type
_entity.pdbx_description
1 polymer ?
#
loop_
_entity_poly.entity_id
_entity_poly.type
_entity_poly.pdbx_seq_one_letter_code
_entity_poly.pdbx_strand_id
1 'polypeptide(L)'
;MRQFLQERGHNAIIYLDKSGFEQDYPTVFAWAPRGQQVSGERSSQRRPRQHLLAARNPEEFLAPMLILGSITAIVFATWLREHLCPLLPPHSVLILDNARFHRPEHVKAIAAAARHEVRFLPPYSPDFNKIEHDFAALKKILAYAPEGTTLDEVVANYRCA
;
A
#
# COMPACT_ATOMS: atom_id res chain seq x y z
N MET A 1 -7.83 9.31 18.92
CA MET A 1 -6.80 8.29 18.61
C MET A 1 -6.13 7.73 19.86
N ARG A 2 -5.58 8.55 20.78
CA ARG A 2 -4.95 8.05 22.01
C ARG A 2 -5.86 7.19 22.90
N GLN A 3 -7.10 7.64 23.14
CA GLN A 3 -8.08 6.87 23.92
C GLN A 3 -8.49 5.55 23.23
N PHE A 4 -8.64 5.57 21.90
CA PHE A 4 -8.94 4.38 21.11
C PHE A 4 -7.84 3.31 21.19
N LEU A 5 -6.58 3.73 21.13
CA LEU A 5 -5.42 2.83 21.28
C LEU A 5 -5.39 2.16 22.65
N GLN A 6 -5.86 2.83 23.70
CA GLN A 6 -5.97 2.28 25.05
C GLN A 6 -7.11 1.25 25.17
N GLU A 7 -8.20 1.44 24.43
CA GLU A 7 -9.40 0.59 24.51
C GLU A 7 -9.35 -0.65 23.59
N ARG A 8 -8.80 -0.53 22.38
CA ARG A 8 -8.83 -1.61 21.36
C ARG A 8 -7.47 -2.21 21.03
N GLY A 9 -6.40 -1.69 21.62
CA GLY A 9 -5.03 -2.12 21.33
C GLY A 9 -4.49 -1.59 20.01
N HIS A 10 -3.17 -1.61 19.87
CA HIS A 10 -2.48 -1.02 18.71
C HIS A 10 -2.79 -1.75 17.39
N ASN A 11 -3.03 -3.06 17.44
CA ASN A 11 -3.24 -3.89 16.25
C ASN A 11 -4.61 -3.68 15.57
N ALA A 12 -5.53 -3.01 16.26
CA ALA A 12 -6.84 -2.64 15.72
C ALA A 12 -6.80 -1.39 14.83
N ILE A 13 -5.63 -0.73 14.65
CA ILE A 13 -5.48 0.37 13.69
C ILE A 13 -4.87 -0.16 12.39
N ILE A 14 -5.62 -0.03 11.31
CA ILE A 14 -5.30 -0.57 10.00
C ILE A 14 -5.16 0.59 9.01
N TYR A 15 -3.95 0.81 8.49
CA TYR A 15 -3.68 1.76 7.43
C TYR A 15 -3.79 1.05 6.09
N LEU A 16 -4.56 1.57 5.14
CA LEU A 16 -4.70 0.93 3.84
C LEU A 16 -4.71 1.98 2.72
N ASP A 17 -4.14 1.59 1.59
CA ASP A 17 -4.08 2.45 0.41
C ASP A 17 -3.64 1.65 -0.83
N LYS A 18 -3.42 2.38 -1.90
CA LYS A 18 -3.07 1.91 -3.23
C LYS A 18 -1.81 2.60 -3.71
N SER A 19 -0.83 1.83 -4.15
CA SER A 19 0.36 2.37 -4.81
C SER A 19 0.50 1.86 -6.25
N GLY A 20 0.97 2.74 -7.13
CA GLY A 20 1.35 2.39 -8.49
C GLY A 20 2.82 2.06 -8.59
N PHE A 21 3.13 1.01 -9.35
CA PHE A 21 4.47 0.56 -9.65
C PHE A 21 4.68 0.59 -11.16
N GLU A 22 5.76 1.28 -11.57
CA GLU A 22 6.26 1.22 -12.94
C GLU A 22 7.16 -0.01 -13.05
N GLN A 23 7.07 -0.72 -14.17
CA GLN A 23 7.83 -1.96 -14.38
C GLN A 23 9.34 -1.70 -14.47
N ASP A 24 9.72 -0.53 -15.01
CA ASP A 24 11.09 -0.09 -15.12
C ASP A 24 11.35 0.97 -14.04
N TYR A 25 11.41 0.55 -12.77
CA TYR A 25 11.68 1.47 -11.66
C TYR A 25 13.17 1.81 -11.63
N PRO A 26 13.60 3.03 -12.04
CA PRO A 26 15.01 3.30 -12.24
C PRO A 26 15.75 3.38 -10.91
N THR A 27 16.98 2.87 -10.90
CA THR A 27 17.90 3.09 -9.79
C THR A 27 18.32 4.56 -9.78
N VAL A 28 17.88 5.29 -8.76
CA VAL A 28 18.11 6.76 -8.66
C VAL A 28 19.44 7.13 -8.00
N PHE A 29 20.08 6.20 -7.27
CA PHE A 29 21.37 6.41 -6.64
C PHE A 29 22.27 5.19 -6.83
N ALA A 30 23.56 5.43 -7.09
CA ALA A 30 24.56 4.38 -7.19
C ALA A 30 25.88 4.88 -6.61
N TRP A 31 26.72 3.95 -6.16
CA TRP A 31 28.06 4.26 -5.65
C TRP A 31 29.10 4.06 -6.75
N ALA A 32 30.01 5.02 -6.89
CA ALA A 32 31.18 4.93 -7.75
C ALA A 32 32.42 5.49 -7.04
N PRO A 33 33.63 5.09 -7.47
CA PRO A 33 34.86 5.76 -7.05
C PRO A 33 34.80 7.27 -7.29
N ARG A 34 35.49 8.02 -6.43
CA ARG A 34 35.52 9.48 -6.53
C ARG A 34 36.03 9.91 -7.91
N GLY A 35 35.25 10.77 -8.58
CA GLY A 35 35.55 11.27 -9.92
C GLY A 35 35.00 10.42 -11.07
N GLN A 36 34.29 9.32 -10.78
CA GLN A 36 33.62 8.50 -11.78
C GLN A 36 32.10 8.68 -11.72
N GLN A 37 31.45 8.60 -12.88
CA GLN A 37 29.99 8.68 -13.00
C GLN A 37 29.40 7.28 -13.25
N VAL A 38 28.24 7.02 -12.68
CA VAL A 38 27.41 5.84 -13.01
C VAL A 38 26.32 6.27 -13.98
N SER A 39 26.23 5.61 -15.12
CA SER A 39 25.09 5.73 -16.04
C SER A 39 24.02 4.73 -15.65
N GLY A 40 22.77 5.18 -15.58
CA GLY A 40 21.59 4.32 -15.48
C GLY A 40 20.74 4.46 -16.74
N GLU A 41 20.10 3.37 -17.16
CA GLU A 41 19.16 3.38 -18.27
C GLU A 41 17.73 3.54 -17.76
N ARG A 42 16.91 4.28 -18.50
CA ARG A 42 15.46 4.38 -18.25
C ARG A 42 14.72 4.29 -19.57
N SER A 43 13.86 3.29 -19.67
CA SER A 43 12.93 3.16 -20.79
C SER A 43 12.00 4.38 -20.86
N SER A 44 11.83 4.93 -22.06
CA SER A 44 10.85 5.98 -22.35
C SER A 44 9.48 5.41 -22.73
N GLN A 45 9.35 4.08 -22.86
CA GLN A 45 8.12 3.44 -23.30
C GLN A 45 7.07 3.42 -22.18
N ARG A 46 5.82 3.76 -22.53
CA ARG A 46 4.69 3.56 -21.63
C ARG A 46 4.36 2.08 -21.55
N ARG A 47 4.69 1.44 -20.44
CA ARG A 47 4.28 0.08 -20.11
C ARG A 47 3.03 0.08 -19.23
N PRO A 48 2.22 -1.00 -19.23
CA PRO A 48 1.12 -1.14 -18.31
C PRO A 48 1.61 -0.99 -16.87
N ARG A 49 0.96 -0.12 -16.08
CA ARG A 49 1.29 0.03 -14.66
C ARG A 49 0.62 -1.08 -13.86
N GLN A 50 1.35 -1.61 -12.90
CA GLN A 50 0.78 -2.46 -11.86
C GLN A 50 0.35 -1.60 -10.68
N HIS A 51 -0.72 -1.99 -10.02
CA HIS A 51 -1.16 -1.37 -8.78
C HIS A 51 -1.20 -2.41 -7.67
N LEU A 52 -0.69 -2.02 -6.50
CA LEU A 52 -0.77 -2.81 -5.29
C LEU A 52 -1.83 -2.18 -4.39
N LEU A 53 -2.82 -2.98 -4.01
CA LEU A 53 -3.66 -2.74 -2.84
C LEU A 53 -3.08 -3.50 -1.67
N ALA A 54 -2.99 -2.86 -0.52
CA ALA A 54 -2.54 -3.51 0.70
C ALA A 54 -3.04 -2.75 1.93
N ALA A 55 -2.87 -3.38 3.09
CA ALA A 55 -3.07 -2.78 4.38
C ALA A 55 -1.87 -3.04 5.31
N ARG A 56 -1.76 -2.27 6.38
CA ARG A 56 -0.70 -2.35 7.37
C ARG A 56 -1.29 -2.12 8.75
N ASN A 57 -1.12 -3.10 9.64
CA ASN A 57 -1.24 -2.86 11.08
C ASN A 57 0.19 -2.66 11.65
N PRO A 58 0.37 -2.35 12.95
CA PRO A 58 1.70 -2.15 13.52
C PRO A 58 2.67 -3.33 13.39
N GLU A 59 2.17 -4.56 13.26
CA GLU A 59 2.96 -5.80 13.27
C GLU A 59 3.13 -6.38 11.86
N GLU A 60 2.06 -6.44 11.06
CA GLU A 60 1.99 -7.19 9.80
C GLU A 60 1.56 -6.35 8.60
N PHE A 61 2.04 -6.76 7.42
CA PHE A 61 1.58 -6.30 6.11
C PHE A 61 0.48 -7.23 5.61
N LEU A 62 -0.69 -6.67 5.29
CA LEU A 62 -1.94 -7.40 5.18
C LEU A 62 -2.55 -7.29 3.79
N ALA A 63 -3.18 -8.37 3.35
CA ALA A 63 -3.97 -8.47 2.12
C ALA A 63 -3.33 -7.84 0.86
N PRO A 64 -2.04 -8.07 0.55
CA PRO A 64 -1.47 -7.55 -0.69
C PRO A 64 -2.19 -8.14 -1.91
N MET A 65 -2.58 -7.29 -2.84
CA MET A 65 -3.22 -7.68 -4.09
C MET A 65 -2.69 -6.84 -5.25
N LEU A 66 -2.11 -7.52 -6.24
CA LEU A 66 -1.64 -6.90 -7.48
C LEU A 66 -2.75 -6.86 -8.53
N ILE A 67 -2.94 -5.69 -9.10
CA ILE A 67 -3.92 -5.40 -10.15
C ILE A 67 -3.19 -4.84 -11.36
N LEU A 68 -3.43 -5.45 -12.53
CA LEU A 68 -2.98 -4.92 -13.81
C LEU A 68 -4.02 -3.91 -14.32
N GLY A 69 -3.56 -2.69 -14.65
CA GLY A 69 -4.44 -1.64 -15.17
C GLY A 69 -5.00 -0.73 -14.07
N SER A 70 -6.21 -0.21 -14.26
CA SER A 70 -6.79 0.79 -13.35
C SER A 70 -7.59 0.15 -12.23
N ILE A 71 -7.45 0.67 -11.01
CA ILE A 71 -8.29 0.28 -9.87
C ILE A 71 -9.58 1.09 -9.90
N THR A 72 -10.71 0.39 -9.94
CA THR A 72 -12.05 0.97 -9.87
C THR A 72 -12.57 0.90 -8.43
N ALA A 73 -13.64 1.65 -8.14
CA ALA A 73 -14.33 1.56 -6.85
C ALA A 73 -14.83 0.14 -6.54
N ILE A 74 -15.24 -0.62 -7.57
CA ILE A 74 -15.72 -1.99 -7.42
C ILE A 74 -14.57 -2.91 -7.00
N VAL A 75 -13.42 -2.82 -7.68
CA VAL A 75 -12.23 -3.63 -7.34
C VAL A 75 -11.80 -3.35 -5.90
N PHE A 76 -11.74 -2.08 -5.50
CA PHE A 76 -11.38 -1.71 -4.13
C PHE A 76 -12.39 -2.23 -3.10
N ALA A 77 -13.69 -2.10 -3.36
CA ALA A 77 -14.75 -2.57 -2.47
C ALA A 77 -14.73 -4.10 -2.31
N THR A 78 -14.53 -4.84 -3.40
CA THR A 78 -14.38 -6.29 -3.38
C THR A 78 -13.16 -6.69 -2.56
N TRP A 79 -12.00 -6.07 -2.81
CA TRP A 79 -10.78 -6.33 -2.05
C TRP A 79 -10.98 -6.07 -0.55
N LEU A 80 -11.58 -4.93 -0.19
CA LEU A 80 -11.87 -4.58 1.19
C LEU A 80 -12.76 -5.64 1.87
N ARG A 81 -13.85 -6.02 1.22
CA ARG A 81 -14.85 -6.96 1.77
C ARG A 81 -14.32 -8.39 1.88
N GLU A 82 -13.68 -8.89 0.82
CA GLU A 82 -13.38 -10.31 0.65
C GLU A 82 -11.97 -10.68 1.11
N HIS A 83 -11.04 -9.73 1.11
CA HIS A 83 -9.64 -10.00 1.43
C HIS A 83 -9.18 -9.30 2.69
N LEU A 84 -9.51 -8.02 2.88
CA LEU A 84 -9.01 -7.27 4.05
C LEU A 84 -9.83 -7.55 5.31
N CYS A 85 -11.14 -7.26 5.30
CA CYS A 85 -12.01 -7.38 6.49
C CYS A 85 -11.91 -8.74 7.21
N PRO A 86 -11.85 -9.90 6.52
CA PRO A 86 -11.74 -11.20 7.19
C PRO A 86 -10.45 -11.41 8.00
N LEU A 87 -9.40 -10.64 7.71
CA LEU A 87 -8.10 -10.72 8.39
C LEU A 87 -8.01 -9.78 9.61
N LEU A 88 -8.96 -8.86 9.76
CA LEU A 88 -8.84 -7.80 10.76
C LEU A 88 -9.24 -8.28 12.16
N PRO A 89 -8.55 -7.81 13.21
CA PRO A 89 -9.04 -7.95 14.57
C PRO A 89 -10.46 -7.37 14.72
N PRO A 90 -11.30 -7.95 15.61
CA PRO A 90 -12.62 -7.42 15.90
C PRO A 90 -12.59 -5.91 16.19
N HIS A 91 -13.55 -5.17 15.66
CA HIS A 91 -13.68 -3.73 15.95
C HIS A 91 -12.48 -2.86 15.51
N SER A 92 -11.74 -3.29 14.50
CA SER A 92 -10.68 -2.49 13.87
C SER A 92 -11.17 -1.14 13.32
N VAL A 93 -10.26 -0.17 13.29
CA VAL A 93 -10.40 1.14 12.62
C VAL A 93 -9.52 1.16 11.38
N LEU A 94 -10.16 1.41 10.25
CA LEU A 94 -9.55 1.52 8.94
C LEU A 94 -9.24 2.99 8.65
N ILE A 95 -7.99 3.27 8.34
CA ILE A 95 -7.45 4.59 8.00
C ILE A 95 -7.08 4.58 6.52
N LEU A 96 -7.63 5.51 5.76
CA LEU A 96 -7.38 5.68 4.34
C LEU A 96 -7.54 7.14 3.91
N ASP A 97 -6.99 7.48 2.74
CA ASP A 97 -7.11 8.82 2.15
C ASP A 97 -8.51 9.06 1.50
N ASN A 98 -8.70 10.25 0.94
CA ASN A 98 -9.94 10.65 0.27
C ASN A 98 -9.95 10.36 -1.25
N ALA A 99 -9.24 9.32 -1.72
CA ALA A 99 -9.23 8.99 -3.14
C ALA A 99 -10.65 8.80 -3.69
N ARG A 100 -10.92 9.33 -4.89
CA ARG A 100 -12.28 9.35 -5.49
C ARG A 100 -12.90 7.95 -5.62
N PHE A 101 -12.07 6.93 -5.82
CA PHE A 101 -12.53 5.55 -5.96
C PHE A 101 -12.87 4.89 -4.62
N HIS A 102 -12.50 5.47 -3.47
CA HIS A 102 -12.90 4.95 -2.16
C HIS A 102 -14.41 5.07 -1.91
N ARG A 103 -15.14 5.96 -2.61
CA ARG A 103 -16.61 6.11 -2.47
C ARG A 103 -17.03 6.02 -0.99
N PRO A 104 -16.75 7.06 -0.17
CA PRO A 104 -16.69 6.95 1.30
C PRO A 104 -17.85 6.21 1.96
N GLU A 105 -19.08 6.46 1.52
CA GLU A 105 -20.28 5.81 2.06
C GLU A 105 -20.30 4.29 1.82
N HIS A 106 -19.78 3.83 0.69
CA HIS A 106 -19.71 2.40 0.36
C HIS A 106 -18.66 1.69 1.22
N VAL A 107 -17.47 2.29 1.38
CA VAL A 107 -16.42 1.75 2.25
C VAL A 107 -16.86 1.72 3.72
N LYS A 108 -17.53 2.78 4.20
CA LYS A 108 -18.13 2.79 5.54
C LYS A 108 -19.15 1.68 5.73
N ALA A 109 -20.02 1.44 4.74
CA ALA A 109 -21.03 0.39 4.81
C ALA A 109 -20.41 -1.01 4.89
N ILE A 110 -19.39 -1.30 4.07
CA ILE A 110 -18.67 -2.58 4.09
C ILE A 110 -18.00 -2.79 5.45
N ALA A 111 -17.27 -1.79 5.94
CA ALA A 111 -16.59 -1.86 7.23
C ALA A 111 -17.60 -2.04 8.38
N ALA A 112 -18.69 -1.29 8.39
CA ALA A 112 -19.73 -1.38 9.41
C ALA A 112 -20.42 -2.75 9.43
N ALA A 113 -20.69 -3.35 8.26
CA ALA A 113 -21.22 -4.71 8.16
C ALA A 113 -20.26 -5.76 8.77
N ALA A 114 -18.95 -5.53 8.67
CA ALA A 114 -17.91 -6.32 9.32
C ALA A 114 -17.60 -5.87 10.77
N ARG A 115 -18.39 -4.95 11.34
CA ARG A 115 -18.22 -4.37 12.69
C ARG A 115 -16.92 -3.58 12.88
N HIS A 116 -16.42 -2.98 11.82
CA HIS A 116 -15.27 -2.07 11.80
C HIS A 116 -15.69 -0.63 11.58
N GLU A 117 -14.79 0.30 11.90
CA GLU A 117 -14.99 1.74 11.71
C GLU A 117 -14.02 2.27 10.66
N VAL A 118 -14.40 3.36 9.99
CA VAL A 118 -13.56 4.01 8.98
C VAL A 118 -13.26 5.45 9.39
N ARG A 119 -12.00 5.86 9.26
CA ARG A 119 -11.53 7.23 9.49
C ARG A 119 -10.75 7.69 8.26
N PHE A 120 -11.28 8.71 7.59
CA PHE A 120 -10.60 9.34 6.47
C PHE A 120 -9.58 10.36 6.95
N LEU A 121 -8.40 10.34 6.35
CA LEU A 121 -7.37 11.34 6.62
C LEU A 121 -7.76 12.71 6.03
N PRO A 122 -7.28 13.83 6.60
CA PRO A 122 -7.38 15.11 5.93
C PRO A 122 -6.72 15.08 4.54
N PRO A 123 -7.18 15.89 3.58
CA PRO A 123 -6.54 15.99 2.28
C PRO A 123 -5.03 16.25 2.38
N TYR A 124 -4.27 15.68 1.44
CA TYR A 124 -2.80 15.86 1.34
C TYR A 124 -2.02 15.52 2.61
N SER A 125 -2.47 14.52 3.37
CA SER A 125 -1.81 14.07 4.60
C SER A 125 -1.24 12.65 4.52
N PRO A 126 -0.40 12.33 3.50
CA PRO A 126 0.16 10.98 3.34
C PRO A 126 1.07 10.59 4.51
N ASP A 127 1.68 11.56 5.19
CA ASP A 127 2.54 11.32 6.37
C ASP A 127 1.79 10.67 7.54
N PHE A 128 0.45 10.75 7.55
CA PHE A 128 -0.38 10.06 8.53
C PHE A 128 -0.86 8.69 8.07
N ASN A 129 -0.50 8.24 6.86
CA ASN A 129 -0.81 6.93 6.33
C ASN A 129 0.42 6.01 6.37
N LYS A 130 0.54 5.18 7.43
CA LYS A 130 1.79 4.42 7.67
C LYS A 130 2.16 3.45 6.55
N ILE A 131 1.19 2.98 5.75
CA ILE A 131 1.45 2.09 4.63
C ILE A 131 2.29 2.73 3.52
N GLU A 132 2.36 4.06 3.46
CA GLU A 132 3.22 4.76 2.50
C GLU A 132 4.70 4.42 2.69
N HIS A 133 5.12 4.13 3.93
CA HIS A 133 6.47 3.65 4.21
C HIS A 133 6.73 2.27 3.60
N ASP A 134 5.75 1.36 3.67
CA ASP A 134 5.85 0.05 3.04
C ASP A 134 5.94 0.17 1.51
N PHE A 135 5.14 1.04 0.90
CA PHE A 135 5.21 1.29 -0.53
C PHE A 135 6.54 1.92 -0.96
N ALA A 136 7.09 2.83 -0.17
CA ALA A 136 8.42 3.39 -0.41
C ALA A 136 9.51 2.30 -0.31
N ALA A 137 9.42 1.42 0.69
CA ALA A 137 10.35 0.29 0.86
C ALA A 137 10.27 -0.70 -0.31
N LEU A 138 9.06 -1.11 -0.72
CA LEU A 138 8.83 -2.00 -1.87
C LEU A 138 9.38 -1.40 -3.17
N LYS A 139 9.11 -0.11 -3.43
CA LYS A 139 9.65 0.61 -4.59
C LYS A 139 11.17 0.62 -4.58
N LYS A 140 11.77 0.84 -3.41
CA LYS A 140 13.23 0.79 -3.24
C LYS A 140 13.75 -0.61 -3.51
N ILE A 141 13.17 -1.66 -2.92
CA ILE A 141 13.60 -3.04 -3.17
C ILE A 141 13.56 -3.34 -4.67
N LEU A 142 12.47 -3.00 -5.36
CA LEU A 142 12.34 -3.19 -6.79
C LEU A 142 13.40 -2.43 -7.60
N ALA A 143 13.73 -1.20 -7.22
CA ALA A 143 14.72 -0.35 -7.92
C ALA A 143 16.17 -0.86 -7.85
N TYR A 144 16.47 -1.72 -6.86
CA TYR A 144 17.81 -2.29 -6.64
C TYR A 144 17.82 -3.82 -6.75
N ALA A 145 16.70 -4.42 -7.16
CA ALA A 145 16.59 -5.85 -7.37
C ALA A 145 17.35 -6.27 -8.65
N PRO A 146 17.79 -7.53 -8.76
CA PRO A 146 18.32 -8.07 -10.00
C PRO A 146 17.38 -7.85 -11.18
N GLU A 147 17.95 -7.73 -12.38
CA GLU A 147 17.15 -7.62 -13.60
C GLU A 147 16.22 -8.83 -13.76
N GLY A 148 14.96 -8.56 -14.11
CA GLY A 148 13.93 -9.59 -14.24
C GLY A 148 13.14 -9.91 -12.96
N THR A 149 13.55 -9.39 -11.80
CA THR A 149 12.74 -9.54 -10.57
C THR A 149 11.37 -8.88 -10.74
N THR A 150 10.32 -9.62 -10.42
CA THR A 150 8.95 -9.15 -10.58
C THR A 150 8.41 -8.51 -9.30
N LEU A 151 7.42 -7.62 -9.43
CA LEU A 151 6.76 -7.03 -8.26
C LEU A 151 6.06 -8.08 -7.39
N ASP A 152 5.53 -9.14 -8.00
CA ASP A 152 4.90 -10.26 -7.28
C ASP A 152 5.90 -10.95 -6.35
N GLU A 153 7.10 -11.27 -6.84
CA GLU A 153 8.18 -11.84 -6.03
C GLU A 153 8.60 -10.91 -4.89
N VAL A 154 8.73 -9.61 -5.16
CA VAL A 154 9.10 -8.61 -4.13
C VAL A 154 8.03 -8.55 -3.04
N VAL A 155 6.75 -8.50 -3.42
CA VAL A 155 5.62 -8.43 -2.49
C VAL A 155 5.47 -9.74 -1.70
N ALA A 156 5.61 -10.90 -2.35
CA ALA A 156 5.51 -12.21 -1.71
C ALA A 156 6.58 -12.43 -0.64
N ASN A 157 7.79 -11.88 -0.86
CA ASN A 157 8.91 -11.95 0.06
C ASN A 157 8.98 -10.78 1.04
N TYR A 158 8.08 -9.79 0.92
CA TYR A 158 8.05 -8.67 1.84
C TYR A 158 7.63 -9.16 3.23
N ARG A 159 8.56 -9.06 4.18
CA ARG A 159 8.33 -9.28 5.60
C ARG A 159 8.74 -7.99 6.30
N CYS A 160 7.88 -7.48 7.16
CA CYS A 160 8.21 -6.27 7.90
C CYS A 160 9.43 -6.55 8.80
N ALA A 161 10.41 -5.65 8.72
CA ALA A 161 11.56 -5.61 9.64
C ALA A 161 11.17 -4.94 10.95
#